data_AF-D8X0C7-F1
#
_entry.id   AF-D8X0C7-F1
#
_cell.length_a   1.000
_cell.length_b   1.000
_cell.length_c   1.000
_cell.angle_alpha   90.00
_cell.angle_beta   90.00
_cell.angle_gamma   90.00
#
_symmetry.space_group_name_H-M   'P 1'
#
loop_
_entity.id
_entity.type
_entity.pdbx_description
1 polymer ?
#
loop_
_entity_poly.entity_id
_entity_poly.type
_entity_poly.pdbx_seq_one_letter_code
_entity_poly.pdbx_strand_id
1 'polypeptide(L)'
;MTYLNKMPSTLETPVSNATSTSEPTSTTATTTMTTAPSNNNNNSNTAAAAATKKRCWRRRTVHFTVFLAVFSTILSLLWVYTLTAELRRKAFDRNMTQNVLYHVSMDNPQLAAYIRGIHMHPTMRQEPLNASQTPEERFVASQFQSKREGVYIEYMSRVGAASTTGWLEASLDWRGVMIFTDPRNSLDAKRSSRNPKTRVLRACLSNDNDTKEITYHQEADVQVTKLGDGPNSLVFSKESLPATRLICFPLYSILLAYNTTTLDYLSLDSTEIQDGLALQQVLDTIPWNSVRISILSIYWSPHHSEAETESVVKKLSSRSYKRVKNIGTDKLVFLYNRGLKI
;
A
#
# COMPACT_ATOMS: atom_id res chain seq x y z
N MET A 1 37.58 18.54 15.67
CA MET A 1 37.89 17.17 15.20
C MET A 1 36.56 16.49 14.87
N THR A 2 36.23 16.30 13.58
CA THR A 2 36.42 15.06 12.78
C THR A 2 35.64 13.87 13.37
N TYR A 3 34.75 13.16 12.66
CA TYR A 3 34.53 13.03 11.20
C TYR A 3 33.04 13.14 10.78
N LEU A 4 32.81 13.73 9.60
CA LEU A 4 31.55 13.71 8.86
C LEU A 4 31.78 12.93 7.56
N ASN A 5 31.22 11.72 7.43
CA ASN A 5 31.32 10.94 6.18
C ASN A 5 30.11 11.18 5.28
N LYS A 6 30.37 11.91 4.19
CA LYS A 6 29.43 12.30 3.14
C LYS A 6 29.52 11.26 2.02
N MET A 7 28.44 10.53 1.72
CA MET A 7 28.40 9.67 0.51
C MET A 7 28.02 10.50 -0.73
N PRO A 8 28.63 10.26 -1.90
CA PRO A 8 28.36 10.99 -3.12
C PRO A 8 27.10 10.48 -3.84
N SER A 9 26.39 11.42 -4.45
CA SER A 9 25.34 11.19 -5.43
C SER A 9 25.90 11.10 -6.85
N THR A 10 25.00 10.86 -7.82
CA THR A 10 25.15 10.81 -9.29
C THR A 10 25.67 9.51 -9.92
N LEU A 11 24.80 8.90 -10.74
CA LEU A 11 25.14 8.65 -12.14
C LEU A 11 23.87 8.74 -12.99
N GLU A 12 23.97 9.37 -14.15
CA GLU A 12 22.85 9.71 -15.03
C GLU A 12 22.52 8.54 -15.99
N THR A 13 21.26 8.46 -16.41
CA THR A 13 20.81 7.56 -17.48
C THR A 13 20.70 8.31 -18.82
N PRO A 14 21.37 7.86 -19.90
CA PRO A 14 21.06 8.31 -21.24
C PRO A 14 19.98 7.44 -21.90
N VAL A 15 18.99 8.10 -22.48
CA VAL A 15 17.94 7.53 -23.34
C VAL A 15 18.52 7.12 -24.68
N SER A 16 18.03 6.02 -25.27
CA SER A 16 18.24 5.71 -26.69
C SER A 16 16.92 5.35 -27.38
N ASN A 17 16.40 6.29 -28.17
CA ASN A 17 15.32 6.03 -29.12
C ASN A 17 15.87 5.25 -30.31
N ALA A 18 15.15 4.22 -30.74
CA ALA A 18 15.38 3.55 -32.02
C ALA A 18 14.35 4.02 -33.04
N THR A 19 14.81 4.52 -34.19
CA THR A 19 13.98 4.74 -35.38
C THR A 19 14.71 4.21 -36.61
N SER A 20 13.96 3.59 -37.53
CA SER A 20 14.41 3.02 -38.80
C SER A 20 15.04 4.09 -39.74
N THR A 21 15.74 3.78 -40.84
CA THR A 21 15.18 3.16 -42.07
C THR A 21 16.28 3.00 -43.16
N SER A 22 16.00 2.20 -44.21
CA SER A 22 16.49 2.28 -45.61
C SER A 22 17.94 1.91 -46.00
N GLU A 23 18.05 0.86 -46.83
CA GLU A 23 18.98 0.80 -47.98
C GLU A 23 18.58 1.84 -49.07
N PRO A 24 19.46 2.20 -50.02
CA PRO A 24 19.30 1.57 -51.34
C PRO A 24 20.58 1.29 -52.17
N THR A 25 20.31 0.56 -53.24
CA THR A 25 21.07 -0.13 -54.29
C THR A 25 21.92 0.69 -55.30
N SER A 26 22.95 0.03 -55.89
CA SER A 26 23.40 0.13 -57.32
C SER A 26 24.23 1.39 -57.75
N THR A 27 24.93 1.53 -58.90
CA THR A 27 25.33 0.69 -60.08
C THR A 27 26.68 1.21 -60.69
N THR A 28 27.29 0.46 -61.65
CA THR A 28 28.13 0.89 -62.82
C THR A 28 29.67 0.78 -62.61
N ALA A 29 30.41 -0.17 -63.21
CA ALA A 29 30.87 -0.32 -64.62
C ALA A 29 31.76 0.87 -65.10
N THR A 30 32.89 0.77 -65.83
CA THR A 30 33.44 -0.18 -66.83
C THR A 30 34.99 0.00 -66.85
N THR A 31 35.87 -0.93 -67.23
CA THR A 31 36.42 -1.08 -68.62
C THR A 31 37.45 -2.22 -68.71
N THR A 32 37.53 -2.80 -69.91
CA THR A 32 38.21 -4.02 -70.36
C THR A 32 39.72 -3.90 -70.67
N MET A 33 40.31 -5.06 -71.05
CA MET A 33 41.58 -5.37 -71.77
C MET A 33 42.58 -6.16 -70.89
N THR A 34 43.19 -7.30 -71.28
CA THR A 34 43.12 -8.10 -72.54
C THR A 34 43.47 -9.58 -72.29
N THR A 35 43.11 -10.43 -73.26
CA THR A 35 43.54 -11.84 -73.56
C THR A 35 45.04 -12.15 -73.40
N ALA A 36 45.55 -13.39 -73.27
CA ALA A 36 45.00 -14.74 -72.99
C ALA A 36 46.18 -15.73 -72.62
N PRO A 37 46.18 -17.06 -72.88
CA PRO A 37 46.13 -18.07 -71.80
C PRO A 37 47.36 -18.99 -71.68
N SER A 38 47.47 -19.74 -70.58
CA SER A 38 48.10 -21.07 -70.55
C SER A 38 47.49 -21.95 -69.46
N ASN A 39 47.67 -23.27 -69.62
CA ASN A 39 46.75 -24.30 -69.14
C ASN A 39 47.27 -25.07 -67.90
N ASN A 40 46.34 -25.78 -67.24
CA ASN A 40 46.56 -26.90 -66.32
C ASN A 40 47.36 -26.65 -65.02
N ASN A 41 46.64 -26.72 -63.88
CA ASN A 41 46.59 -28.01 -63.17
C ASN A 41 45.41 -28.11 -62.19
N ASN A 42 44.66 -29.21 -62.29
CA ASN A 42 43.69 -29.62 -61.28
C ASN A 42 44.43 -30.08 -60.02
N ASN A 43 44.13 -29.50 -58.84
CA ASN A 43 44.15 -30.17 -57.50
C ASN A 43 43.99 -29.19 -56.30
N SER A 44 42.95 -28.35 -56.26
CA SER A 44 42.75 -27.39 -55.13
C SER A 44 41.31 -27.26 -54.59
N ASN A 45 40.29 -27.77 -55.28
CA ASN A 45 38.89 -27.41 -54.98
C ASN A 45 38.23 -28.16 -53.81
N THR A 46 38.72 -29.33 -53.40
CA THR A 46 38.16 -30.07 -52.24
C THR A 46 38.61 -29.51 -50.89
N ALA A 47 39.88 -29.11 -50.77
CA ALA A 47 40.43 -28.51 -49.55
C ALA A 47 39.81 -27.13 -49.26
N ALA A 48 39.63 -26.28 -50.28
CA ALA A 48 39.06 -24.94 -50.13
C ALA A 48 37.59 -24.97 -49.67
N ALA A 49 36.77 -25.88 -50.20
CA ALA A 49 35.38 -26.08 -49.80
C ALA A 49 35.25 -26.62 -48.36
N ALA A 50 36.12 -27.54 -47.95
CA ALA A 50 36.17 -28.03 -46.57
C ALA A 50 36.64 -26.95 -45.58
N ALA A 51 37.62 -26.13 -45.95
CA ALA A 51 38.12 -25.02 -45.15
C ALA A 51 37.06 -23.92 -44.95
N THR A 52 36.31 -23.56 -45.99
CA THR A 52 35.22 -22.57 -45.91
C THR A 52 34.03 -23.08 -45.08
N LYS A 53 33.61 -24.35 -45.22
CA LYS A 53 32.61 -24.96 -44.32
C LYS A 53 33.07 -24.92 -42.86
N LYS A 54 34.31 -25.31 -42.56
CA LYS A 54 34.90 -25.24 -41.20
C LYS A 54 34.93 -23.80 -40.67
N ARG A 55 35.29 -22.80 -41.48
CA ARG A 55 35.34 -21.38 -41.10
C ARG A 55 33.95 -20.80 -40.80
N CYS A 56 32.93 -21.19 -41.57
CA CYS A 56 31.53 -20.81 -41.35
C CYS A 56 30.96 -21.42 -40.06
N TRP A 57 31.20 -22.73 -39.83
CA TRP A 57 30.82 -23.40 -38.57
C TRP A 57 31.48 -22.74 -37.36
N ARG A 58 32.78 -22.46 -37.41
CA ARG A 58 33.52 -21.81 -36.31
C ARG A 58 32.98 -20.41 -36.00
N ARG A 59 32.56 -19.64 -37.03
CA ARG A 59 31.92 -18.34 -36.82
C ARG A 59 30.56 -18.48 -36.15
N ARG A 60 29.72 -19.44 -36.56
CA ARG A 60 28.42 -19.72 -35.94
C ARG A 60 28.54 -20.20 -34.48
N THR A 61 29.48 -21.09 -34.17
CA THR A 61 29.72 -21.49 -32.77
C THR A 61 30.18 -20.32 -31.91
N VAL A 62 31.07 -19.44 -32.40
CA VAL A 62 31.48 -18.23 -31.65
C VAL A 62 30.29 -17.34 -31.28
N HIS A 63 29.35 -17.11 -32.21
CA HIS A 63 28.16 -16.29 -31.92
C HIS A 63 27.25 -16.97 -30.89
N PHE A 64 27.08 -18.30 -30.99
CA PHE A 64 26.30 -19.07 -30.03
C PHE A 64 26.94 -19.10 -28.63
N THR A 65 28.27 -19.22 -28.54
CA THR A 65 28.99 -19.17 -27.25
C THR A 65 28.95 -17.79 -26.61
N VAL A 66 29.02 -16.71 -27.40
CA VAL A 66 28.87 -15.34 -26.89
C VAL A 66 27.44 -15.10 -26.39
N PHE A 67 26.42 -15.55 -27.14
CA PHE A 67 25.03 -15.48 -26.71
C PHE A 67 24.78 -16.24 -25.40
N LEU A 68 25.27 -17.49 -25.29
CA LEU A 68 25.15 -18.28 -24.05
C LEU A 68 25.90 -17.64 -22.86
N ALA A 69 27.07 -17.05 -23.10
CA ALA A 69 27.81 -16.33 -22.05
C ALA A 69 27.01 -15.13 -21.53
N VAL A 70 26.48 -14.28 -22.43
CA VAL A 70 25.65 -13.12 -22.06
C VAL A 70 24.34 -13.55 -21.38
N PHE A 71 23.68 -14.59 -21.88
CA PHE A 71 22.47 -15.12 -21.26
C PHE A 71 22.74 -15.65 -19.84
N SER A 72 23.84 -16.38 -19.67
CA SER A 72 24.27 -16.90 -18.37
C SER A 72 24.63 -15.78 -17.38
N THR A 73 25.29 -14.70 -17.81
CA THR A 73 25.59 -13.57 -16.92
C THR A 73 24.33 -12.81 -16.53
N ILE A 74 23.38 -12.59 -17.44
CA ILE A 74 22.08 -11.97 -17.13
C ILE A 74 21.29 -12.83 -16.13
N LEU A 75 21.19 -14.15 -16.37
CA LEU A 75 20.48 -15.05 -15.47
C LEU A 75 21.14 -15.10 -14.07
N SER A 76 22.47 -15.11 -14.02
CA SER A 76 23.24 -15.05 -12.77
C SER A 76 23.01 -13.74 -12.01
N LEU A 77 22.99 -12.60 -12.71
CA LEU A 77 22.70 -11.29 -12.10
C LEU A 77 21.27 -11.22 -11.57
N LEU A 78 20.29 -11.73 -12.32
CA LEU A 78 18.89 -11.81 -11.87
C LEU A 78 18.76 -12.73 -10.65
N TRP A 79 19.46 -13.86 -10.63
CA TRP A 79 19.44 -14.79 -9.49
C TRP A 79 20.10 -14.20 -8.24
N VAL A 80 21.24 -13.52 -8.38
CA VAL A 80 21.86 -12.78 -7.26
C VAL A 80 20.96 -11.63 -6.78
N TYR A 81 20.27 -10.94 -7.68
CA TYR A 81 19.30 -9.91 -7.31
C TYR A 81 18.10 -10.49 -6.53
N THR A 82 17.51 -11.60 -6.98
CA THR A 82 16.40 -12.23 -6.23
C THR A 82 16.87 -12.79 -4.89
N LEU A 83 18.03 -13.43 -4.82
CA LEU A 83 18.61 -13.95 -3.59
C LEU A 83 18.93 -12.84 -2.58
N THR A 84 19.53 -11.73 -3.04
CA THR A 84 19.81 -10.56 -2.16
C THR A 84 18.54 -9.84 -1.73
N ALA A 85 17.50 -9.77 -2.57
CA ALA A 85 16.19 -9.27 -2.18
C ALA A 85 15.51 -10.17 -1.13
N GLU A 86 15.61 -11.50 -1.27
CA GLU A 86 15.10 -12.47 -0.30
C GLU A 86 15.86 -12.40 1.03
N LEU A 87 17.20 -12.30 1.00
CA LEU A 87 18.02 -12.12 2.19
C LEU A 87 17.72 -10.80 2.90
N ARG A 88 17.49 -9.70 2.16
CA ARG A 88 17.07 -8.41 2.75
C ARG A 88 15.68 -8.51 3.40
N ARG A 89 14.75 -9.27 2.83
CA ARG A 89 13.46 -9.57 3.47
C ARG A 89 13.66 -10.38 4.75
N LYS A 90 14.32 -11.53 4.69
CA LYS A 90 14.59 -12.38 5.88
C LYS A 90 15.37 -11.65 6.97
N ALA A 91 16.30 -10.77 6.61
CA ALA A 91 17.02 -9.92 7.56
C ALA A 91 16.09 -8.89 8.20
N PHE A 92 15.23 -8.22 7.41
CA PHE A 92 14.22 -7.31 7.92
C PHE A 92 13.20 -8.02 8.81
N ASP A 93 12.69 -9.18 8.41
CA ASP A 93 11.74 -9.99 9.17
C ASP A 93 12.32 -10.42 10.53
N ARG A 94 13.59 -10.88 10.56
CA ARG A 94 14.31 -11.16 11.82
C ARG A 94 14.52 -9.90 12.67
N ASN A 95 14.88 -8.78 12.05
CA ASN A 95 15.08 -7.51 12.73
C ASN A 95 13.76 -6.99 13.34
N MET A 96 12.62 -7.19 12.66
CA MET A 96 11.27 -6.83 13.12
C MET A 96 10.72 -7.74 14.21
N THR A 97 11.28 -8.94 14.40
CA THR A 97 10.98 -9.78 15.58
C THR A 97 11.77 -9.37 16.83
N GLN A 98 12.74 -8.46 16.69
CA GLN A 98 13.33 -7.71 17.80
C GLN A 98 12.77 -6.28 17.82
N ASN A 99 13.14 -5.49 18.85
CA ASN A 99 12.59 -4.18 19.21
C ASN A 99 12.93 -3.04 18.22
N VAL A 100 12.81 -3.27 16.90
CA VAL A 100 13.28 -2.39 15.81
C VAL A 100 12.14 -1.92 14.90
N LEU A 101 10.89 -2.13 15.32
CA LEU A 101 9.69 -1.59 14.68
C LEU A 101 9.33 -0.17 15.16
N TYR A 102 10.22 0.49 15.90
CA TYR A 102 10.02 1.88 16.35
C TYR A 102 10.78 2.84 15.42
N HIS A 103 10.20 4.01 15.17
CA HIS A 103 10.81 5.08 14.37
C HIS A 103 11.12 4.70 12.90
N VAL A 104 10.34 3.78 12.33
CA VAL A 104 10.46 3.43 10.90
C VAL A 104 9.61 4.39 10.07
N SER A 105 10.26 5.12 9.14
CA SER A 105 9.62 6.10 8.25
C SER A 105 8.40 5.53 7.53
N MET A 106 7.32 6.33 7.45
CA MET A 106 6.03 5.92 6.92
C MET A 106 6.05 5.42 5.47
N ASP A 107 7.01 5.86 4.66
CA ASP A 107 7.20 5.53 3.25
C ASP A 107 8.09 4.30 3.01
N ASN A 108 8.63 3.68 4.07
CA ASN A 108 9.54 2.55 3.94
C ASN A 108 8.85 1.33 3.27
N PRO A 109 9.35 0.84 2.11
CA PRO A 109 8.73 -0.27 1.40
C PRO A 109 8.80 -1.60 2.15
N GLN A 110 9.77 -1.78 3.05
CA GLN A 110 9.86 -2.96 3.91
C GLN A 110 8.79 -2.94 5.01
N LEU A 111 8.50 -1.76 5.59
CA LEU A 111 7.38 -1.57 6.52
C LEU A 111 6.05 -1.89 5.84
N ALA A 112 5.80 -1.35 4.64
CA ALA A 112 4.60 -1.66 3.87
C ALA A 112 4.46 -3.16 3.54
N ALA A 113 5.57 -3.84 3.21
CA ALA A 113 5.60 -5.28 2.99
C ALA A 113 5.31 -6.09 4.27
N TYR A 114 5.82 -5.66 5.42
CA TYR A 114 5.59 -6.30 6.72
C TYR A 114 4.15 -6.12 7.22
N ILE A 115 3.58 -4.91 7.12
CA ILE A 115 2.15 -4.68 7.42
C ILE A 115 1.29 -5.60 6.54
N ARG A 116 1.56 -5.66 5.22
CA ARG A 116 0.85 -6.51 4.26
C ARG A 116 0.98 -8.01 4.55
N GLY A 117 2.18 -8.47 4.89
CA GLY A 117 2.50 -9.89 5.03
C GLY A 117 2.15 -10.49 6.39
N ILE A 118 2.25 -9.71 7.46
CA ILE A 118 2.14 -10.19 8.85
C ILE A 118 0.85 -9.71 9.53
N HIS A 119 0.45 -8.46 9.32
CA HIS A 119 -0.62 -7.82 10.10
C HIS A 119 -1.97 -7.69 9.37
N MET A 120 -1.97 -7.67 8.04
CA MET A 120 -3.18 -7.64 7.20
C MET A 120 -3.68 -9.05 6.89
N HIS A 121 -4.80 -9.45 7.49
CA HIS A 121 -5.42 -10.75 7.24
C HIS A 121 -6.66 -10.63 6.33
N PRO A 122 -6.96 -11.62 5.47
CA PRO A 122 -8.27 -11.70 4.80
C PRO A 122 -9.39 -11.90 5.82
N THR A 123 -10.61 -11.56 5.41
CA THR A 123 -11.84 -12.02 6.06
C THR A 123 -12.20 -13.43 5.56
N MET A 124 -12.78 -14.26 6.43
CA MET A 124 -13.25 -15.59 6.08
C MET A 124 -14.67 -15.51 5.53
N ARG A 125 -14.82 -15.23 4.22
CA ARG A 125 -16.13 -15.32 3.57
C ARG A 125 -16.61 -16.78 3.58
N GLN A 126 -17.60 -17.06 4.41
CA GLN A 126 -18.33 -18.33 4.44
C GLN A 126 -19.72 -18.19 3.82
N GLU A 127 -20.38 -17.03 3.98
CA GLU A 127 -21.73 -16.75 3.50
C GLU A 127 -21.84 -15.34 2.86
N PRO A 128 -22.93 -15.00 2.15
CA PRO A 128 -23.22 -13.62 1.75
C PRO A 128 -23.53 -12.74 2.97
N LEU A 129 -22.93 -11.55 3.02
CA LEU A 129 -23.18 -10.57 4.09
C LEU A 129 -24.57 -9.95 3.96
N ASN A 130 -25.47 -10.27 4.89
CA ASN A 130 -26.75 -9.57 5.02
C ASN A 130 -26.56 -8.26 5.80
N ALA A 131 -26.33 -7.15 5.09
CA ALA A 131 -26.15 -5.82 5.67
C ALA A 131 -27.29 -4.88 5.27
N SER A 132 -27.81 -4.13 6.25
CA SER A 132 -28.76 -3.03 6.00
C SER A 132 -28.02 -1.74 5.68
N GLN A 133 -28.57 -0.90 4.80
CA GLN A 133 -27.94 0.36 4.40
C GLN A 133 -28.12 1.44 5.48
N THR A 134 -27.03 1.91 6.06
CA THR A 134 -27.02 3.06 6.98
C THR A 134 -27.23 4.40 6.23
N PRO A 135 -27.63 5.48 6.93
CA PRO A 135 -27.71 6.83 6.33
C PRO A 135 -26.39 7.30 5.72
N GLU A 136 -25.27 6.97 6.37
CA GLU A 136 -23.92 7.30 5.90
C GLU A 136 -23.57 6.53 4.61
N GLU A 137 -23.80 5.23 4.55
CA GLU A 137 -23.57 4.44 3.33
C GLU A 137 -24.47 4.90 2.17
N ARG A 138 -25.70 5.35 2.46
CA ARG A 138 -26.59 5.96 1.45
C ARG A 138 -26.03 7.29 0.94
N PHE A 139 -25.46 8.12 1.82
CA PHE A 139 -24.80 9.36 1.42
C PHE A 139 -23.54 9.08 0.57
N VAL A 140 -22.67 8.16 1.01
CA VAL A 140 -21.47 7.74 0.26
C VAL A 140 -21.85 7.19 -1.11
N ALA A 141 -22.83 6.28 -1.18
CA ALA A 141 -23.28 5.69 -2.43
C ALA A 141 -23.88 6.71 -3.39
N SER A 142 -24.72 7.65 -2.91
CA SER A 142 -25.32 8.67 -3.79
C SER A 142 -24.27 9.64 -4.35
N GLN A 143 -23.28 10.03 -3.54
CA GLN A 143 -22.20 10.92 -3.95
C GLN A 143 -21.27 10.29 -5.02
N PHE A 144 -21.16 8.96 -5.06
CA PHE A 144 -20.45 8.23 -6.11
C PHE A 144 -21.38 7.62 -7.18
N GLN A 145 -22.66 8.01 -7.24
CA GLN A 145 -23.64 7.49 -8.22
C GLN A 145 -23.70 5.95 -8.24
N SER A 146 -23.65 5.33 -7.06
CA SER A 146 -23.61 3.87 -6.86
C SER A 146 -22.42 3.17 -7.54
N LYS A 147 -21.26 3.85 -7.62
CA LYS A 147 -19.96 3.26 -8.02
C LYS A 147 -19.75 1.89 -7.40
N ARG A 148 -19.39 0.90 -8.23
CA ARG A 148 -18.94 -0.42 -7.79
C ARG A 148 -17.42 -0.46 -7.57
N GLU A 149 -16.96 -1.43 -6.79
CA GLU A 149 -15.53 -1.67 -6.52
C GLU A 149 -14.78 -0.46 -5.92
N GLY A 150 -15.47 0.33 -5.07
CA GLY A 150 -14.83 1.41 -4.33
C GLY A 150 -13.83 0.90 -3.28
N VAL A 151 -12.86 1.75 -2.95
CA VAL A 151 -11.80 1.46 -1.98
C VAL A 151 -11.99 2.31 -0.73
N TYR A 152 -12.05 1.67 0.44
CA TYR A 152 -12.21 2.33 1.72
C TYR A 152 -11.11 1.99 2.74
N ILE A 153 -10.97 2.81 3.76
CA ILE A 153 -10.37 2.44 5.05
C ILE A 153 -11.34 2.82 6.17
N GLU A 154 -11.48 1.94 7.15
CA GLU A 154 -12.32 2.15 8.33
C GLU A 154 -11.51 1.85 9.59
N TYR A 155 -11.24 2.87 10.41
CA TYR A 155 -10.60 2.74 11.73
C TYR A 155 -11.67 2.70 12.80
N MET A 156 -11.66 1.66 13.63
CA MET A 156 -12.64 1.38 14.67
C MET A 156 -11.93 1.09 15.99
N SER A 157 -11.82 2.12 16.82
CA SER A 157 -11.15 2.08 18.14
C SER A 157 -12.15 2.16 19.31
N ARG A 158 -13.33 2.78 19.11
CA ARG A 158 -14.38 2.87 20.16
C ARG A 158 -15.08 1.51 20.37
N VAL A 159 -15.30 1.15 21.64
CA VAL A 159 -16.14 0.01 22.03
C VAL A 159 -17.59 0.24 21.54
N GLY A 160 -18.17 -0.75 20.86
CA GLY A 160 -19.51 -0.62 20.28
C GLY A 160 -19.60 0.24 19.01
N ALA A 161 -18.47 0.64 18.40
CA ALA A 161 -18.49 1.27 17.08
C ALA A 161 -19.17 0.36 16.03
N ALA A 162 -20.13 0.91 15.30
CA ALA A 162 -20.78 0.22 14.18
C ALA A 162 -19.99 0.46 12.89
N SER A 163 -19.73 -0.61 12.12
CA SER A 163 -19.04 -0.45 10.83
C SER A 163 -19.97 0.17 9.80
N THR A 164 -19.46 1.13 9.03
CA THR A 164 -20.23 1.95 8.08
C THR A 164 -19.87 1.66 6.63
N THR A 165 -19.48 0.40 6.37
CA THR A 165 -18.99 -0.08 5.06
C THR A 165 -19.56 -1.44 4.66
N GLY A 166 -20.34 -2.10 5.53
CA GLY A 166 -20.86 -3.45 5.28
C GLY A 166 -21.84 -3.52 4.11
N TRP A 167 -22.76 -2.56 3.98
CA TRP A 167 -23.68 -2.52 2.84
C TRP A 167 -22.96 -2.15 1.53
N LEU A 168 -21.92 -1.31 1.60
CA LEU A 168 -21.08 -0.97 0.43
C LEU A 168 -20.34 -2.21 -0.10
N GLU A 169 -19.80 -3.05 0.80
CA GLU A 169 -19.19 -4.33 0.42
C GLU A 169 -20.22 -5.31 -0.16
N ALA A 170 -21.36 -5.49 0.51
CA ALA A 170 -22.39 -6.45 0.09
C ALA A 170 -23.05 -6.08 -1.24
N SER A 171 -23.42 -4.80 -1.42
CA SER A 171 -24.25 -4.34 -2.54
C SER A 171 -23.44 -3.81 -3.73
N LEU A 172 -22.25 -3.26 -3.48
CA LEU A 172 -21.43 -2.57 -4.49
C LEU A 172 -20.06 -3.23 -4.74
N ASP A 173 -19.74 -4.36 -4.10
CA ASP A 173 -18.42 -5.03 -4.13
C ASP A 173 -17.25 -4.09 -3.76
N TRP A 174 -17.50 -3.15 -2.84
CA TRP A 174 -16.42 -2.35 -2.26
C TRP A 174 -15.46 -3.25 -1.46
N ARG A 175 -14.26 -2.73 -1.21
CA ARG A 175 -13.18 -3.44 -0.49
C ARG A 175 -12.30 -2.44 0.24
N GLY A 176 -11.61 -2.87 1.29
CA GLY A 176 -10.77 -1.93 2.04
C GLY A 176 -9.87 -2.54 3.08
N VAL A 177 -9.47 -1.68 4.02
CA VAL A 177 -8.82 -2.10 5.27
C VAL A 177 -9.72 -1.71 6.44
N MET A 178 -10.07 -2.69 7.27
CA MET A 178 -10.68 -2.47 8.58
C MET A 178 -9.59 -2.54 9.64
N ILE A 179 -9.46 -1.50 10.44
CA ILE A 179 -8.38 -1.34 11.42
C ILE A 179 -9.01 -1.31 12.81
N PHE A 180 -8.60 -2.22 13.69
CA PHE A 180 -9.14 -2.36 15.05
C PHE A 180 -8.03 -2.29 16.10
N THR A 181 -8.30 -1.64 17.23
CA THR A 181 -7.42 -1.69 18.41
C THR A 181 -7.76 -2.92 19.27
N ASP A 182 -9.05 -3.15 19.55
CA ASP A 182 -9.56 -4.29 20.34
C ASP A 182 -9.27 -5.65 19.65
N PRO A 183 -8.65 -6.62 20.36
CA PRO A 183 -8.42 -7.97 19.84
C PRO A 183 -9.71 -8.70 19.42
N ARG A 184 -10.80 -8.59 20.19
CA ARG A 184 -12.09 -9.28 19.94
C ARG A 184 -12.70 -8.81 18.63
N ASN A 185 -12.87 -7.50 18.47
CA ASN A 185 -13.38 -6.90 17.22
C ASN A 185 -12.52 -7.31 16.01
N SER A 186 -11.20 -7.34 16.17
CA SER A 186 -10.29 -7.80 15.09
C SER A 186 -10.43 -9.29 14.76
N LEU A 187 -10.79 -10.14 15.72
CA LEU A 187 -11.00 -11.57 15.52
C LEU A 187 -12.36 -11.85 14.88
N ASP A 188 -13.40 -11.16 15.32
CA ASP A 188 -14.75 -11.29 14.78
C ASP A 188 -14.81 -10.76 13.35
N ALA A 189 -14.16 -9.64 13.05
CA ALA A 189 -13.98 -9.14 11.69
C ALA A 189 -13.25 -10.16 10.79
N LYS A 190 -12.20 -10.83 11.27
CA LYS A 190 -11.52 -11.91 10.51
C LYS A 190 -12.43 -13.09 10.23
N ARG A 191 -13.36 -13.42 11.13
CA ARG A 191 -14.33 -14.52 10.99
C ARG A 191 -15.61 -14.16 10.23
N SER A 192 -15.82 -12.87 9.94
CA SER A 192 -17.05 -12.36 9.36
C SER A 192 -17.15 -12.54 7.84
N SER A 193 -18.40 -12.62 7.34
CA SER A 193 -18.79 -12.78 5.92
C SER A 193 -18.51 -11.57 5.01
N ARG A 194 -17.60 -10.67 5.39
CA ARG A 194 -17.20 -9.45 4.66
C ARG A 194 -16.50 -9.79 3.34
N ASN A 195 -16.19 -8.80 2.51
CA ASN A 195 -15.55 -9.05 1.21
C ASN A 195 -14.16 -9.69 1.40
N PRO A 196 -13.82 -10.84 0.77
CA PRO A 196 -12.49 -11.45 0.89
C PRO A 196 -11.36 -10.58 0.31
N LYS A 197 -11.70 -9.54 -0.47
CA LYS A 197 -10.78 -8.47 -0.90
C LYS A 197 -10.47 -7.45 0.23
N THR A 198 -11.28 -7.41 1.30
CA THR A 198 -11.07 -6.59 2.50
C THR A 198 -10.02 -7.23 3.41
N ARG A 199 -9.20 -6.39 4.05
CA ARG A 199 -8.18 -6.80 5.00
C ARG A 199 -8.51 -6.31 6.41
N VAL A 200 -8.31 -7.17 7.39
CA VAL A 200 -8.41 -6.82 8.81
C VAL A 200 -7.01 -6.62 9.36
N LEU A 201 -6.77 -5.44 9.93
CA LEU A 201 -5.54 -5.02 10.58
C LEU A 201 -5.81 -4.79 12.08
N ARG A 202 -4.99 -5.37 12.97
CA ARG A 202 -5.03 -5.03 14.39
C ARG A 202 -3.89 -4.06 14.70
N ALA A 203 -4.22 -2.77 14.81
CA ALA A 203 -3.26 -1.68 15.01
C ALA A 203 -3.97 -0.41 15.49
N CYS A 204 -3.20 0.54 16.01
CA CYS A 204 -3.59 1.94 16.13
C CYS A 204 -3.10 2.74 14.91
N LEU A 205 -3.60 3.96 14.75
CA LEU A 205 -3.02 4.94 13.82
C LEU A 205 -1.91 5.72 14.53
N SER A 206 -0.74 5.87 13.89
CA SER A 206 0.33 6.71 14.43
C SER A 206 -0.02 8.19 14.25
N ASN A 207 0.24 8.98 15.29
CA ASN A 207 0.13 10.43 15.28
C ASN A 207 1.40 11.13 14.74
N ASP A 208 2.46 10.38 14.43
CA ASP A 208 3.68 10.86 13.77
C ASP A 208 3.92 10.12 12.43
N ASN A 209 4.93 10.59 11.67
CA ASN A 209 5.35 10.02 10.39
C ASN A 209 6.12 8.69 10.51
N ASP A 210 6.07 8.05 11.68
CA ASP A 210 6.81 6.84 12.01
C ASP A 210 5.98 5.85 12.85
N THR A 211 6.52 4.65 13.03
CA THR A 211 5.89 3.57 13.79
C THR A 211 6.22 3.64 15.28
N LYS A 212 5.23 3.32 16.12
CA LYS A 212 5.34 3.32 17.60
C LYS A 212 4.67 2.08 18.19
N GLU A 213 5.00 1.73 19.42
CA GLU A 213 4.24 0.78 20.24
C GLU A 213 3.63 1.51 21.44
N ILE A 214 2.37 1.20 21.73
CA ILE A 214 1.65 1.67 22.91
C ILE A 214 1.13 0.49 23.72
N THR A 215 0.95 0.71 25.02
CA THR A 215 0.21 -0.21 25.89
C THR A 215 -1.27 0.14 25.80
N TYR A 216 -2.04 -0.66 25.07
CA TYR A 216 -3.49 -0.51 24.99
C TYR A 216 -4.15 -1.13 26.22
N HIS A 217 -4.76 -0.28 27.04
CA HIS A 217 -5.63 -0.67 28.14
C HIS A 217 -7.06 -0.70 27.64
N GLN A 218 -7.73 -1.86 27.74
CA GLN A 218 -9.15 -1.94 27.47
C GLN A 218 -9.92 -1.25 28.60
N GLU A 219 -10.69 -0.22 28.25
CA GLU A 219 -11.74 0.31 29.12
C GLU A 219 -12.74 -0.82 29.41
N ALA A 220 -12.94 -1.13 30.70
CA ALA A 220 -13.88 -2.15 31.12
C ALA A 220 -15.30 -1.59 31.11
N ASP A 221 -16.24 -2.29 30.47
CA ASP A 221 -17.66 -1.96 30.54
C ASP A 221 -18.13 -2.01 32.01
N VAL A 222 -18.35 -0.85 32.61
CA VAL A 222 -18.99 -0.71 33.92
C VAL A 222 -20.47 -0.97 33.75
N GLN A 223 -20.86 -2.25 33.76
CA GLN A 223 -22.27 -2.62 33.78
C GLN A 223 -22.86 -2.29 35.15
N VAL A 224 -23.56 -1.16 35.23
CA VAL A 224 -24.39 -0.81 36.39
C VAL A 224 -25.66 -1.66 36.35
N THR A 225 -25.59 -2.88 36.90
CA THR A 225 -26.80 -3.65 37.22
C THR A 225 -27.66 -2.87 38.22
N LYS A 226 -28.98 -2.88 38.00
CA LYS A 226 -29.94 -2.09 38.79
C LYS A 226 -29.75 -2.29 40.28
N LEU A 227 -29.79 -1.16 41.00
CA LEU A 227 -29.76 -1.09 42.45
C LEU A 227 -30.92 -1.91 43.05
N GLY A 228 -30.59 -3.00 43.75
CA GLY A 228 -31.53 -3.90 44.40
C GLY A 228 -30.87 -4.58 45.60
N ASP A 229 -31.03 -3.96 46.77
CA ASP A 229 -30.80 -4.48 48.12
C ASP A 229 -29.55 -5.35 48.37
N GLY A 230 -28.39 -4.68 48.46
CA GLY A 230 -27.16 -5.24 49.03
C GLY A 230 -26.06 -4.19 49.17
N PRO A 231 -25.24 -4.20 50.24
CA PRO A 231 -24.28 -3.12 50.50
C PRO A 231 -23.11 -3.13 49.50
N ASN A 232 -23.11 -2.16 48.58
CA ASN A 232 -21.96 -1.63 47.85
C ASN A 232 -20.95 -2.64 47.26
N SER A 233 -21.42 -3.79 46.77
CA SER A 233 -20.58 -4.62 45.89
C SER A 233 -20.60 -4.03 44.48
N LEU A 234 -19.66 -3.12 44.21
CA LEU A 234 -19.25 -2.83 42.84
C LEU A 234 -18.63 -4.10 42.27
N VAL A 235 -19.45 -4.93 41.61
CA VAL A 235 -18.97 -6.08 40.86
C VAL A 235 -18.27 -5.55 39.61
N PHE A 236 -17.01 -5.17 39.77
CA PHE A 236 -16.09 -5.02 38.65
C PHE A 236 -16.12 -6.34 37.87
N SER A 237 -16.54 -6.28 36.61
CA SER A 237 -16.41 -7.36 35.63
C SER A 237 -14.97 -7.89 35.70
N LYS A 238 -14.78 -9.07 36.30
CA LYS A 238 -13.46 -9.55 36.79
C LYS A 238 -12.56 -10.08 35.66
N GLU A 239 -12.63 -9.47 34.49
CA GLU A 239 -11.78 -9.71 33.32
C GLU A 239 -11.55 -8.39 32.56
N SER A 240 -10.88 -7.42 33.19
CA SER A 240 -10.11 -6.47 32.38
C SER A 240 -9.02 -7.27 31.67
N LEU A 241 -9.11 -7.39 30.34
CA LEU A 241 -8.11 -8.13 29.58
C LEU A 241 -6.73 -7.50 29.86
N PRO A 242 -5.68 -8.33 30.04
CA PRO A 242 -4.35 -7.83 30.35
C PRO A 242 -3.91 -6.84 29.26
N ALA A 243 -3.34 -5.71 29.69
CA ALA A 243 -3.00 -4.61 28.79
C ALA A 243 -2.16 -5.10 27.62
N THR A 244 -2.68 -4.94 26.40
CA THR A 244 -2.05 -5.53 25.21
C THR A 244 -1.19 -4.50 24.51
N ARG A 245 0.02 -4.89 24.13
CA ARG A 245 0.84 -4.08 23.23
C ARG A 245 0.17 -3.94 21.87
N LEU A 246 0.15 -2.73 21.35
CA LEU A 246 -0.41 -2.39 20.05
C LEU A 246 0.59 -1.55 19.27
N ILE A 247 0.85 -1.92 18.02
CA ILE A 247 1.70 -1.14 17.13
C ILE A 247 0.81 -0.09 16.45
N CYS A 248 1.25 1.16 16.47
CA CYS A 248 0.64 2.25 15.73
C CYS A 248 1.38 2.42 14.41
N PHE A 249 0.67 2.33 13.29
CA PHE A 249 1.21 2.55 11.96
C PHE A 249 0.71 3.90 11.40
N PRO A 250 1.56 4.70 10.75
CA PRO A 250 1.09 5.85 9.97
C PRO A 250 0.07 5.41 8.92
N LEU A 251 -1.00 6.20 8.73
CA LEU A 251 -2.04 5.87 7.75
C LEU A 251 -1.46 5.68 6.33
N TYR A 252 -0.43 6.45 5.98
CA TYR A 252 0.28 6.30 4.71
C TYR A 252 0.98 4.93 4.55
N SER A 253 1.57 4.37 5.60
CA SER A 253 2.15 3.02 5.57
C SER A 253 1.10 1.95 5.33
N ILE A 254 -0.09 2.11 5.91
CA ILE A 254 -1.24 1.21 5.73
C ILE A 254 -1.76 1.30 4.30
N LEU A 255 -1.84 2.50 3.73
CA LEU A 255 -2.21 2.75 2.33
C LEU A 255 -1.22 2.06 1.36
N LEU A 256 0.08 2.26 1.57
CA LEU A 256 1.13 1.58 0.80
C LEU A 256 1.08 0.05 0.98
N ALA A 257 0.80 -0.44 2.19
CA ALA A 257 0.60 -1.86 2.45
C ALA A 257 -0.61 -2.42 1.70
N TYR A 258 -1.73 -1.70 1.62
CA TYR A 258 -2.89 -2.08 0.78
C TYR A 258 -2.67 -1.86 -0.72
N ASN A 259 -1.55 -1.23 -1.12
CA ASN A 259 -1.23 -0.88 -2.50
C ASN A 259 -2.21 0.13 -3.12
N THR A 260 -2.60 1.15 -2.37
CA THR A 260 -3.37 2.30 -2.88
C THR A 260 -2.84 3.62 -2.31
N THR A 261 -3.04 4.72 -3.03
CA THR A 261 -2.94 6.09 -2.50
C THR A 261 -4.23 6.89 -2.68
N THR A 262 -5.26 6.26 -3.27
CA THR A 262 -6.57 6.87 -3.51
C THR A 262 -7.65 6.11 -2.75
N LEU A 263 -8.35 6.80 -1.87
CA LEU A 263 -9.54 6.30 -1.17
C LEU A 263 -10.80 6.98 -1.70
N ASP A 264 -11.85 6.19 -1.89
CA ASP A 264 -13.20 6.71 -2.07
C ASP A 264 -13.78 7.15 -0.72
N TYR A 265 -13.52 6.38 0.34
CA TYR A 265 -14.07 6.63 1.68
C TYR A 265 -13.05 6.34 2.79
N LEU A 266 -12.89 7.27 3.73
CA LEU A 266 -12.17 7.06 4.99
C LEU A 266 -13.13 7.31 6.16
N SER A 267 -13.37 6.28 6.97
CA SER A 267 -14.15 6.35 8.21
C SER A 267 -13.18 6.29 9.40
N LEU A 268 -13.13 7.34 10.21
CA LEU A 268 -12.33 7.42 11.44
C LEU A 268 -13.28 7.41 12.64
N ASP A 269 -13.39 6.26 13.29
CA ASP A 269 -14.27 6.03 14.42
C ASP A 269 -13.44 5.59 15.64
N SER A 270 -13.06 6.56 16.49
CA SER A 270 -12.14 6.34 17.60
C SER A 270 -12.49 7.23 18.79
N THR A 271 -12.33 6.68 20.00
CA THR A 271 -12.34 7.42 21.27
C THR A 271 -10.95 7.76 21.77
N GLU A 272 -9.88 7.15 21.29
CA GLU A 272 -8.51 7.62 21.60
C GLU A 272 -8.28 9.06 21.06
N ILE A 273 -9.16 9.50 20.16
CA ILE A 273 -9.43 10.87 19.75
C ILE A 273 -10.44 11.53 20.72
N GLN A 274 -10.20 11.51 22.04
CA GLN A 274 -10.94 12.37 22.98
C GLN A 274 -10.31 13.76 23.03
N ASP A 275 -8.98 13.82 23.00
CA ASP A 275 -8.26 15.05 22.69
C ASP A 275 -8.36 15.29 21.17
N GLY A 276 -9.06 16.34 20.75
CA GLY A 276 -9.15 16.72 19.32
C GLY A 276 -7.79 16.98 18.67
N LEU A 277 -6.73 17.12 19.48
CA LEU A 277 -5.33 17.16 19.08
C LEU A 277 -4.83 15.86 18.42
N ALA A 278 -5.22 14.68 18.90
CA ALA A 278 -4.70 13.39 18.41
C ALA A 278 -5.12 13.11 16.96
N LEU A 279 -6.40 13.36 16.62
CA LEU A 279 -6.86 13.36 15.22
C LEU A 279 -6.17 14.42 14.40
N GLN A 280 -6.00 15.63 14.93
CA GLN A 280 -5.33 16.69 14.19
C GLN A 280 -3.90 16.27 13.81
N GLN A 281 -3.17 15.62 14.72
CA GLN A 281 -1.86 15.02 14.44
C GLN A 281 -1.94 13.91 13.37
N VAL A 282 -2.88 12.96 13.48
CA VAL A 282 -3.09 11.92 12.44
C VAL A 282 -3.45 12.54 11.07
N LEU A 283 -4.14 13.68 11.01
CA LEU A 283 -4.42 14.41 9.77
C LEU A 283 -3.21 15.22 9.25
N ASP A 284 -2.23 15.53 10.09
CA ASP A 284 -0.98 16.18 9.69
C ASP A 284 0.03 15.19 9.08
N THR A 285 0.01 13.92 9.50
CA THR A 285 0.90 12.89 8.94
C THR A 285 0.51 12.44 7.52
N ILE A 286 -0.70 12.75 7.06
CA ILE A 286 -1.17 12.39 5.72
C ILE A 286 -0.41 13.22 4.66
N PRO A 287 0.35 12.59 3.73
CA PRO A 287 1.01 13.31 2.65
C PRO A 287 -0.02 13.66 1.56
N TRP A 288 -0.79 14.73 1.77
CA TRP A 288 -1.90 15.20 0.91
C TRP A 288 -1.54 15.44 -0.57
N ASN A 289 -0.24 15.58 -0.90
CA ASN A 289 0.23 15.67 -2.29
C ASN A 289 0.22 14.31 -3.00
N SER A 290 0.37 13.21 -2.26
CA SER A 290 0.46 11.83 -2.75
C SER A 290 -0.81 11.03 -2.48
N VAL A 291 -1.56 11.38 -1.42
CA VAL A 291 -2.78 10.70 -0.98
C VAL A 291 -4.02 11.52 -1.31
N ARG A 292 -5.01 10.89 -1.95
CA ARG A 292 -6.31 11.49 -2.25
C ARG A 292 -7.43 10.72 -1.56
N ILE A 293 -8.23 11.42 -0.77
CA ILE A 293 -9.39 10.86 -0.06
C ILE A 293 -10.61 11.60 -0.58
N SER A 294 -11.64 10.88 -1.02
CA SER A 294 -12.78 11.52 -1.69
C SER A 294 -13.90 11.90 -0.71
N ILE A 295 -14.23 11.01 0.23
CA ILE A 295 -15.10 11.29 1.39
C ILE A 295 -14.35 10.91 2.66
N LEU A 296 -14.39 11.79 3.66
CA LEU A 296 -13.79 11.59 4.99
C LEU A 296 -14.88 11.78 6.05
N SER A 297 -15.16 10.74 6.81
CA SER A 297 -16.07 10.75 7.95
C SER A 297 -15.29 10.56 9.24
N ILE A 298 -15.58 11.39 10.23
CA ILE A 298 -14.86 11.42 11.51
C ILE A 298 -15.88 11.42 12.64
N TYR A 299 -15.82 10.45 13.54
CA TYR A 299 -16.61 10.49 14.78
C TYR A 299 -16.29 11.74 15.59
N TRP A 300 -17.34 12.42 16.07
CA TRP A 300 -17.20 13.69 16.77
C TRP A 300 -18.10 13.70 17.98
N SER A 301 -17.50 13.51 19.16
CA SER A 301 -18.21 13.50 20.43
C SER A 301 -18.96 14.82 20.68
N PRO A 302 -20.17 14.80 21.27
CA PRO A 302 -20.88 16.03 21.65
C PRO A 302 -20.15 16.84 22.74
N HIS A 303 -19.09 16.30 23.33
CA HIS A 303 -18.28 16.97 24.35
C HIS A 303 -17.16 17.87 23.78
N HIS A 304 -16.88 17.85 22.48
CA HIS A 304 -15.90 18.77 21.87
C HIS A 304 -16.41 20.21 21.86
N SER A 305 -15.49 21.15 22.05
CA SER A 305 -15.79 22.58 21.94
C SER A 305 -16.08 23.02 20.50
N GLU A 306 -16.79 24.14 20.36
CA GLU A 306 -16.99 24.80 19.07
C GLU A 306 -15.64 25.18 18.42
N ALA A 307 -14.67 25.66 19.22
CA ALA A 307 -13.33 26.03 18.75
C ALA A 307 -12.53 24.85 18.18
N GLU A 308 -12.58 23.66 18.80
CA GLU A 308 -11.97 22.44 18.23
C GLU A 308 -12.65 22.04 16.92
N THR A 309 -13.98 22.12 16.89
CA THR A 309 -14.81 21.82 15.71
C THR A 309 -14.44 22.75 14.55
N GLU A 310 -14.32 24.05 14.82
CA GLU A 310 -13.86 25.04 13.84
C GLU A 310 -12.41 24.80 13.39
N SER A 311 -11.50 24.42 14.29
CA SER A 311 -10.11 24.09 13.94
C SER A 311 -10.05 22.95 12.91
N VAL A 312 -10.73 21.83 13.18
CA VAL A 312 -10.77 20.68 12.26
C VAL A 312 -11.44 21.06 10.94
N VAL A 313 -12.55 21.80 10.97
CA VAL A 313 -13.23 22.26 9.75
C VAL A 313 -12.35 23.20 8.93
N LYS A 314 -11.66 24.15 9.55
CA LYS A 314 -10.72 25.08 8.88
C LYS A 314 -9.54 24.35 8.28
N LYS A 315 -8.98 23.37 9.01
CA LYS A 315 -7.86 22.52 8.57
C LYS A 315 -8.21 21.66 7.35
N LEU A 316 -9.40 21.07 7.32
CA LEU A 316 -9.86 20.31 6.15
C LEU A 316 -10.29 21.22 5.00
N SER A 317 -10.83 22.41 5.29
CA SER A 317 -11.15 23.43 4.28
C SER A 317 -9.91 23.92 3.54
N SER A 318 -8.78 24.14 4.22
CA SER A 318 -7.49 24.49 3.58
C SER A 318 -6.87 23.36 2.76
N ARG A 319 -7.44 22.15 2.82
CA ARG A 319 -7.10 20.98 1.97
C ARG A 319 -8.17 20.68 0.91
N SER A 320 -9.00 21.68 0.56
CA SER A 320 -10.08 21.60 -0.44
C SER A 320 -11.26 20.69 -0.06
N TYR A 321 -11.46 20.34 1.22
CA TYR A 321 -12.64 19.61 1.66
C TYR A 321 -13.77 20.57 2.08
N LYS A 322 -15.01 20.18 1.81
CA LYS A 322 -16.22 20.87 2.26
C LYS A 322 -16.95 20.02 3.29
N ARG A 323 -17.22 20.56 4.49
CA ARG A 323 -18.11 19.91 5.47
C ARG A 323 -19.52 19.75 4.90
N VAL A 324 -20.04 18.54 4.94
CA VAL A 324 -21.43 18.22 4.60
C VAL A 324 -22.29 18.55 5.83
N LYS A 325 -23.43 19.20 5.62
CA LYS A 325 -24.38 19.50 6.71
C LYS A 325 -25.39 18.36 6.84
N ASN A 326 -25.58 17.89 8.06
CA ASN A 326 -26.69 17.04 8.51
C ASN A 326 -26.91 15.73 7.71
N ILE A 327 -26.23 14.65 8.11
CA ILE A 327 -26.45 13.27 7.60
C ILE A 327 -27.22 12.40 8.62
N GLY A 328 -27.56 12.95 9.79
CA GLY A 328 -28.22 12.19 10.87
C GLY A 328 -27.29 11.20 11.60
N THR A 329 -26.02 11.56 11.75
CA THR A 329 -24.97 10.74 12.38
C THR A 329 -24.07 11.59 13.27
N ASP A 330 -23.51 11.00 14.33
CA ASP A 330 -22.53 11.63 15.24
C ASP A 330 -21.11 11.75 14.62
N LYS A 331 -21.06 12.03 13.31
CA LYS A 331 -19.83 12.15 12.52
C LYS A 331 -19.80 13.45 11.75
N LEU A 332 -18.66 14.14 11.79
CA LEU A 332 -18.33 15.19 10.84
C LEU A 332 -17.92 14.55 9.51
N VAL A 333 -18.72 14.80 8.46
CA VAL A 333 -18.46 14.27 7.12
C VAL A 333 -17.97 15.38 6.20
N PHE A 334 -16.92 15.08 5.45
CA PHE A 334 -16.20 16.00 4.58
C PHE A 334 -16.09 15.41 3.18
N LEU A 335 -16.41 16.23 2.17
CA LEU A 335 -16.32 15.88 0.76
C LEU A 335 -15.16 16.63 0.11
N TYR A 336 -14.27 15.92 -0.58
CA TYR A 336 -13.20 16.56 -1.36
C TYR A 336 -13.78 17.29 -2.57
N ASN A 337 -13.56 18.61 -2.64
CA ASN A 337 -14.07 19.46 -3.69
C ASN A 337 -12.98 19.81 -4.71
N ARG A 338 -13.06 19.20 -5.90
CA ARG A 338 -12.14 19.49 -7.03
C ARG A 338 -12.17 20.95 -7.52
N GLY A 339 -13.24 21.70 -7.19
CA GLY A 339 -13.39 23.12 -7.54
C GLY A 339 -12.78 24.10 -6.54
N LEU A 340 -12.43 23.66 -5.31
CA LEU A 340 -11.70 24.48 -4.35
C LEU A 340 -10.19 24.41 -4.65
N LYS A 341 -9.76 25.08 -5.72
CA LYS A 341 -8.37 25.52 -5.82
C LYS A 341 -8.20 26.71 -4.88
N ILE A 342 -7.24 26.59 -3.96
CA ILE A 342 -6.76 27.66 -3.06
C ILE A 342 -5.41 28.11 -3.60
#